data_AF-A0A8S1M4D0-F1
#
_entry.id   AF-A0A8S1M4D0-F1
#
_cell.length_a   1.000
_cell.length_b   1.000
_cell.length_c   1.000
_cell.angle_alpha   90.00
_cell.angle_beta   90.00
_cell.angle_gamma   90.00
#
_symmetry.space_group_name_H-M   'P 1'
#
loop_
_entity.id
_entity.type
_entity.pdbx_description
1 polymer ?
#
loop_
_entity_poly.entity_id
_entity_poly.type
_entity_poly.pdbx_seq_one_letter_code
_entity_poly.pdbx_strand_id
1 'polypeptide(L)'
;MVTILNSRLIQLSKLVSNLDTTTKLEAQDFQPVYPSFMTKPSQVSSDFTTCTVQGTLDMVGALFVISVQAAQDTASPLAQQVWWGYNSQNLAMPANWTQVTIPNQIYQIVIQDLTEDTDYNIYMIAGSAHPGYPDLSTDEKAVNLVSCRTKAQQPDTILDINWAKLLIMNILVIIIF
;
A
#
# COMPACT_ATOMS: atom_id res chain seq x y z
N MET A 1 -0.67 -47.32 -2.52
CA MET A 1 -1.04 -45.96 -2.07
C MET A 1 -2.54 -45.84 -1.82
N VAL A 2 -3.39 -46.23 -2.78
CA VAL A 2 -4.87 -46.23 -2.66
C VAL A 2 -5.42 -47.03 -1.46
N THR A 3 -4.86 -48.20 -1.17
CA THR A 3 -5.30 -49.05 -0.04
C THR A 3 -5.05 -48.42 1.33
N ILE A 4 -3.98 -47.63 1.47
CA ILE A 4 -3.64 -46.92 2.71
C ILE A 4 -4.58 -45.72 2.90
N LEU A 5 -4.88 -44.98 1.83
CA LEU A 5 -5.85 -43.88 1.88
C LEU A 5 -7.24 -44.37 2.27
N ASN A 6 -7.71 -45.48 1.71
CA ASN A 6 -8.99 -46.07 2.06
C ASN A 6 -9.07 -46.52 3.53
N SER A 7 -8.00 -47.14 4.06
CA SER A 7 -7.99 -47.56 5.46
C SER A 7 -7.98 -46.36 6.43
N ARG A 8 -7.33 -45.26 6.07
CA ARG A 8 -7.35 -44.00 6.84
C ARG A 8 -8.71 -43.29 6.77
N LEU A 9 -9.37 -43.30 5.61
CA LEU A 9 -10.72 -42.74 5.46
C LEU A 9 -11.73 -43.47 6.36
N ILE A 10 -11.64 -44.80 6.45
CA ILE A 10 -12.47 -45.63 7.33
C ILE A 10 -12.18 -45.35 8.82
N GLN A 11 -10.94 -45.02 9.18
CA GLN A 11 -10.61 -44.61 10.55
C GLN A 11 -11.19 -43.22 10.86
N LEU A 12 -11.15 -42.29 9.90
CA LEU A 12 -11.67 -40.94 10.04
C LEU A 12 -13.20 -40.91 10.14
N SER A 13 -13.91 -41.73 9.35
CA SER A 13 -15.38 -41.82 9.38
C SER A 13 -15.93 -42.30 10.73
N LYS A 14 -15.11 -43.00 11.53
CA LYS A 14 -15.45 -43.42 12.89
C LYS A 14 -15.24 -42.32 13.94
N LEU A 15 -14.46 -41.29 13.61
CA LEU A 15 -14.13 -40.18 14.52
C LEU A 15 -14.93 -38.91 14.22
N VAL A 16 -15.43 -38.76 13.00
CA VAL A 16 -16.10 -37.56 12.51
C VAL A 16 -17.50 -37.92 12.02
N SER A 17 -18.54 -37.49 12.75
CA SER A 17 -19.93 -37.87 12.52
C SER A 17 -20.56 -37.25 11.26
N ASN A 18 -19.94 -36.23 10.69
CA ASN A 18 -20.40 -35.51 9.50
C ASN A 18 -19.51 -35.74 8.28
N LEU A 19 -18.70 -36.79 8.26
CA LEU A 19 -17.87 -37.12 7.10
C LEU A 19 -18.75 -37.71 5.99
N ASP A 20 -19.03 -36.91 4.97
CA ASP A 20 -19.71 -37.35 3.76
C ASP A 20 -18.68 -37.86 2.73
N THR A 21 -18.71 -39.16 2.46
CA THR A 21 -17.86 -39.82 1.46
C THR A 21 -18.59 -40.09 0.14
N THR A 22 -19.85 -39.65 0.03
CA THR A 22 -20.73 -39.89 -1.12
C THR A 22 -20.79 -38.68 -2.06
N THR A 23 -20.60 -37.47 -1.53
CA THR A 23 -20.45 -36.28 -2.36
C THR A 23 -19.12 -36.32 -3.12
N LYS A 24 -19.21 -36.48 -4.44
CA LYS A 24 -18.08 -36.21 -5.33
C LYS A 24 -17.86 -34.70 -5.36
N LEU A 25 -16.75 -34.26 -4.80
CA LEU A 25 -16.25 -32.91 -5.04
C LEU A 25 -15.68 -32.90 -6.45
N GLU A 26 -16.39 -32.27 -7.37
CA GLU A 26 -15.83 -31.93 -8.67
C GLU A 26 -14.67 -30.95 -8.44
N ALA A 27 -13.48 -31.29 -8.93
CA ALA A 27 -12.35 -30.37 -8.87
C ALA A 27 -12.73 -29.14 -9.70
N GLN A 28 -12.88 -28.00 -9.03
CA GLN A 28 -12.89 -26.72 -9.72
C GLN A 28 -11.46 -26.23 -9.83
N ASP A 29 -10.98 -26.13 -11.06
CA ASP A 29 -9.71 -25.47 -11.32
C ASP A 29 -9.86 -23.99 -10.94
N PHE A 30 -9.03 -23.55 -9.99
CA PHE A 30 -8.92 -22.13 -9.67
C PHE A 30 -8.37 -21.39 -10.89
N GLN A 31 -9.12 -20.43 -11.40
CA GLN A 31 -8.66 -19.53 -12.46
C GLN A 31 -8.09 -18.27 -11.80
N PRO A 32 -6.76 -18.08 -11.81
CA PRO A 32 -6.18 -16.87 -11.24
C PRO A 32 -6.63 -15.65 -12.03
N VAL A 33 -6.95 -14.59 -11.29
CA VAL A 33 -7.41 -13.32 -11.85
C VAL A 33 -6.33 -12.29 -11.60
N TYR A 34 -5.81 -11.67 -12.66
CA TYR A 34 -4.72 -10.70 -12.58
C TYR A 34 -5.21 -9.31 -13.00
N PRO A 35 -5.58 -8.44 -12.05
CA PRO A 35 -5.97 -7.07 -12.37
C PRO A 35 -4.82 -6.31 -13.04
N SER A 36 -5.17 -5.53 -14.05
CA SER A 36 -4.23 -4.70 -14.81
C SER A 36 -4.53 -3.23 -14.61
N PHE A 37 -3.49 -2.42 -14.62
CA PHE A 37 -3.64 -0.96 -14.59
C PHE A 37 -4.23 -0.48 -15.92
N MET A 38 -5.38 0.18 -15.86
CA MET A 38 -5.97 0.84 -17.04
C MET A 38 -5.18 2.06 -17.46
N THR A 39 -4.66 2.79 -16.47
CA THR A 39 -3.89 4.00 -16.64
C THR A 39 -2.65 3.89 -15.78
N LYS A 40 -1.53 4.44 -16.26
CA LYS A 40 -0.32 4.53 -15.46
C LYS A 40 -0.63 5.26 -14.14
N PRO A 41 -0.29 4.68 -12.98
CA PRO A 41 -0.43 5.34 -11.70
C PRO A 41 0.26 6.71 -11.67
N SER A 42 -0.29 7.62 -10.88
CA SER A 42 0.21 9.00 -10.79
C SER A 42 0.13 9.53 -9.37
N GLN A 43 0.94 10.53 -9.08
CA GLN A 43 0.86 11.30 -7.85
C GLN A 43 -0.30 12.30 -7.96
N VAL A 44 -1.07 12.45 -6.88
CA VAL A 44 -2.21 13.38 -6.77
C VAL A 44 -1.81 14.62 -5.98
N SER A 45 -1.25 14.40 -4.79
CA SER A 45 -0.85 15.46 -3.88
C SER A 45 0.28 14.96 -2.96
N SER A 46 0.98 15.90 -2.34
CA SER A 46 1.92 15.62 -1.26
C SER A 46 1.79 16.68 -0.18
N ASP A 47 2.12 16.28 1.03
CA ASP A 47 2.19 17.15 2.20
C ASP A 47 3.56 16.97 2.90
N PHE A 48 3.69 17.48 4.13
CA PHE A 48 4.93 17.39 4.90
C PHE A 48 5.35 15.93 5.17
N THR A 49 4.40 15.07 5.56
CA THR A 49 4.70 13.67 5.94
C THR A 49 3.90 12.66 5.13
N THR A 50 3.25 13.09 4.03
CA THR A 50 2.37 12.23 3.24
C THR A 50 2.53 12.40 1.74
N CYS A 51 2.26 11.32 1.02
CA CYS A 51 2.13 11.31 -0.44
C CYS A 51 0.83 10.59 -0.81
N THR A 52 0.00 11.23 -1.64
CA THR A 52 -1.21 10.60 -2.18
C THR A 52 -0.95 10.21 -3.63
N VAL A 53 -1.14 8.92 -3.91
CA VAL A 53 -1.02 8.35 -5.25
C VAL A 53 -2.34 7.73 -5.68
N GLN A 54 -2.54 7.57 -6.98
CA GLN A 54 -3.76 6.99 -7.51
C GLN A 54 -3.48 5.95 -8.58
N GLY A 55 -4.41 5.00 -8.70
CA GLY A 55 -4.43 3.96 -9.72
C GLY A 55 -5.85 3.57 -10.09
N THR A 56 -5.99 2.96 -11.27
CA THR A 56 -7.27 2.45 -11.80
C THR A 56 -7.04 1.04 -12.32
N LEU A 57 -7.86 0.09 -11.87
CA LEU A 57 -7.82 -1.29 -12.34
C LEU A 57 -8.99 -1.61 -13.26
N ASP A 58 -8.76 -2.49 -14.23
CA ASP A 58 -9.76 -2.99 -15.18
C ASP A 58 -10.79 -3.95 -14.56
N MET A 59 -10.50 -4.46 -13.37
CA MET A 59 -11.36 -5.38 -12.61
C MET A 59 -11.20 -5.20 -11.10
N VAL A 60 -12.02 -5.93 -10.33
CA VAL A 60 -11.94 -5.95 -8.86
C VAL A 60 -10.61 -6.54 -8.41
N GLY A 61 -10.05 -6.01 -7.33
CA GLY A 61 -8.71 -6.34 -6.90
C GLY A 61 -8.28 -5.59 -5.66
N ALA A 62 -6.98 -5.41 -5.51
CA ALA A 62 -6.37 -4.55 -4.53
C ALA A 62 -5.16 -3.85 -5.13
N LEU A 63 -4.93 -2.61 -4.68
CA LEU A 63 -3.75 -1.84 -4.98
C LEU A 63 -2.88 -1.78 -3.73
N PHE A 64 -1.59 -2.06 -3.87
CA PHE A 64 -0.61 -1.99 -2.79
C PHE A 64 0.49 -1.02 -3.17
N VAL A 65 0.98 -0.26 -2.19
CA VAL A 65 2.06 0.71 -2.40
C VAL A 65 3.09 0.64 -1.28
N ILE A 66 4.34 0.92 -1.65
CA ILE A 66 5.41 1.26 -0.71
C ILE A 66 6.09 2.55 -1.17
N SER A 67 6.68 3.29 -0.23
CA SER A 67 7.53 4.44 -0.53
C SER A 67 8.97 4.18 -0.11
N VAL A 68 9.92 4.39 -1.02
CA VAL A 68 11.36 4.30 -0.75
C VAL A 68 11.97 5.67 -0.97
N GLN A 69 12.79 6.17 -0.04
CA GLN A 69 13.52 7.42 -0.25
C GLN A 69 14.42 7.29 -1.49
N ALA A 70 14.36 8.25 -2.41
CA ALA A 70 15.10 8.18 -3.67
C ALA A 70 16.62 8.03 -3.45
N ALA A 71 17.16 8.61 -2.37
CA ALA A 71 18.57 8.49 -1.99
C ALA A 71 18.97 7.09 -1.49
N GLN A 72 18.01 6.27 -1.04
CA GLN A 72 18.22 4.93 -0.51
C GLN A 72 17.74 3.83 -1.48
N ASP A 73 17.19 4.22 -2.63
CA ASP A 73 16.63 3.30 -3.59
C ASP A 73 17.72 2.73 -4.50
N THR A 74 18.06 1.45 -4.27
CA THR A 74 19.16 0.77 -4.97
C THR A 74 18.67 -0.03 -6.17
N ALA A 75 17.42 -0.50 -6.15
CA ALA A 75 16.80 -1.30 -7.20
C ALA A 75 15.30 -1.37 -7.01
N SER A 76 14.56 -1.59 -8.10
CA SER A 76 13.11 -1.84 -8.04
C SER A 76 12.79 -3.09 -7.22
N PRO A 77 11.84 -3.04 -6.28
CA PRO A 77 11.36 -4.21 -5.55
C PRO A 77 10.57 -5.15 -6.46
N LEU A 78 10.51 -6.42 -6.08
CA LEU A 78 9.59 -7.40 -6.64
C LEU A 78 8.15 -7.08 -6.18
N ALA A 79 7.15 -7.49 -6.96
CA ALA A 79 5.75 -7.28 -6.60
C ALA A 79 5.40 -7.88 -5.23
N GLN A 80 5.93 -9.06 -4.93
CA GLN A 80 5.75 -9.70 -3.64
C GLN A 80 6.34 -8.89 -2.47
N GLN A 81 7.49 -8.23 -2.68
CA GLN A 81 8.09 -7.35 -1.69
C GLN A 81 7.21 -6.12 -1.46
N VAL A 82 6.67 -5.51 -2.52
CA VAL A 82 5.72 -4.39 -2.39
C VAL A 82 4.48 -4.81 -1.60
N TRP A 83 3.93 -5.99 -1.87
CA TRP A 83 2.77 -6.52 -1.13
C TRP A 83 3.08 -6.70 0.36
N TRP A 84 4.28 -7.18 0.69
CA TRP A 84 4.74 -7.33 2.07
C TRP A 84 5.17 -6.02 2.76
N GLY A 85 5.23 -4.91 2.04
CA GLY A 85 5.69 -3.63 2.59
C GLY A 85 7.22 -3.49 2.65
N TYR A 86 7.94 -4.15 1.75
CA TYR A 86 9.41 -4.20 1.73
C TYR A 86 10.02 -3.62 0.45
N ASN A 87 11.20 -3.00 0.57
CA ASN A 87 12.01 -2.62 -0.60
C ASN A 87 12.78 -3.82 -1.20
N SER A 88 13.57 -3.57 -2.24
CA SER A 88 14.40 -4.59 -2.90
C SER A 88 15.43 -5.26 -1.99
N GLN A 89 15.81 -4.60 -0.89
CA GLN A 89 16.73 -5.11 0.14
C GLN A 89 16.00 -5.83 1.30
N ASN A 90 14.68 -6.03 1.19
CA ASN A 90 13.82 -6.60 2.24
C ASN A 90 13.74 -5.76 3.53
N LEU A 91 13.92 -4.44 3.43
CA LEU A 91 13.72 -3.51 4.54
C LEU A 91 12.27 -3.01 4.56
N ALA A 92 11.69 -2.92 5.75
CA ALA A 92 10.34 -2.38 5.98
C ALA A 92 10.24 -0.91 5.57
N MET A 93 9.29 -0.62 4.69
CA MET A 93 9.03 0.70 4.15
C MET A 93 7.63 1.18 4.57
N PRO A 94 7.39 2.51 4.63
CA PRO A 94 6.04 3.03 4.72
C PRO A 94 5.21 2.49 3.55
N ALA A 95 4.11 1.84 3.88
CA ALA A 95 3.30 1.08 2.95
C ALA A 95 1.82 1.29 3.26
N ASN A 96 0.98 1.19 2.24
CA ASN A 96 -0.46 1.21 2.42
C ASN A 96 -1.13 0.44 1.26
N TRP A 97 -2.43 0.18 1.38
CA TRP A 97 -3.19 -0.53 0.36
C TRP A 97 -4.65 -0.10 0.36
N THR A 98 -5.33 -0.37 -0.75
CA THR A 98 -6.78 -0.21 -0.85
C THR A 98 -7.39 -1.32 -1.67
N GLN A 99 -8.58 -1.76 -1.28
CA GLN A 99 -9.36 -2.68 -2.09
C GLN A 99 -10.03 -1.92 -3.25
N VAL A 100 -10.01 -2.53 -4.44
CA VAL A 100 -10.76 -2.10 -5.61
C VAL A 100 -12.03 -2.93 -5.68
N THR A 101 -13.15 -2.31 -5.31
CA THR A 101 -14.48 -2.94 -5.27
C THR A 101 -15.28 -2.70 -6.54
N ILE A 102 -14.97 -1.63 -7.28
CA ILE A 102 -15.64 -1.23 -8.51
C ILE A 102 -14.55 -1.05 -9.59
N PRO A 103 -14.57 -1.85 -10.67
CA PRO A 103 -13.65 -1.68 -11.79
C PRO A 103 -13.73 -0.30 -12.43
N ASN A 104 -12.65 0.14 -13.08
CA ASN A 104 -12.58 1.37 -13.88
C ASN A 104 -12.82 2.66 -13.08
N GLN A 105 -12.66 2.62 -11.76
CA GLN A 105 -12.68 3.81 -10.90
C GLN A 105 -11.29 4.16 -10.39
N ILE A 106 -11.06 5.45 -10.16
CA ILE A 106 -9.82 5.95 -9.57
C ILE A 106 -9.87 5.68 -8.07
N TYR A 107 -8.85 4.98 -7.57
CA TYR A 107 -8.62 4.77 -6.15
C TYR A 107 -7.37 5.53 -5.72
N GLN A 108 -7.49 6.29 -4.63
CA GLN A 108 -6.38 7.03 -4.04
C GLN A 108 -5.86 6.30 -2.80
N ILE A 109 -4.54 6.30 -2.64
CA ILE A 109 -3.86 5.72 -1.49
C ILE A 109 -2.96 6.80 -0.91
N VAL A 110 -3.11 7.04 0.39
CA VAL A 110 -2.28 7.98 1.14
C VAL A 110 -1.21 7.19 1.88
N ILE A 111 0.05 7.46 1.57
CA ILE A 111 1.19 6.92 2.29
C ILE A 111 1.57 7.95 3.37
N GLN A 112 1.70 7.50 4.61
CA GLN A 112 1.95 8.33 5.79
C GLN A 112 3.35 8.08 6.35
N ASP A 113 3.70 8.81 7.41
CA ASP A 113 4.96 8.68 8.14
C ASP A 113 6.22 8.87 7.27
N LEU A 114 6.11 9.76 6.28
CA LEU A 114 7.23 10.15 5.43
C LEU A 114 8.05 11.27 6.08
N THR A 115 9.35 11.28 5.79
CA THR A 115 10.26 12.36 6.16
C THR A 115 9.95 13.58 5.30
N GLU A 116 9.98 14.75 5.93
CA GLU A 116 9.75 16.04 5.27
C GLU A 116 10.87 16.40 4.30
N ASP A 117 10.58 17.28 3.34
CA ASP A 117 11.49 17.74 2.27
C ASP A 117 12.33 16.61 1.63
N THR A 118 11.71 15.47 1.36
CA THR A 118 12.39 14.26 0.90
C THR A 118 11.77 13.76 -0.40
N ASP A 119 12.61 13.41 -1.36
CA ASP A 119 12.22 12.77 -2.61
C ASP A 119 12.02 11.26 -2.39
N TYR A 120 10.91 10.73 -2.88
CA TYR A 120 10.48 9.34 -2.76
C TYR A 120 10.17 8.72 -4.13
N ASN A 121 10.56 7.46 -4.26
CA ASN A 121 10.13 6.52 -5.28
C ASN A 121 9.00 5.66 -4.71
N ILE A 122 7.78 5.85 -5.21
CA ILE A 122 6.61 5.08 -4.80
C ILE A 122 6.39 3.96 -5.79
N TYR A 123 6.37 2.73 -5.29
CA TYR A 123 6.13 1.53 -6.07
C TYR A 123 4.71 1.06 -5.82
N MET A 124 3.90 0.99 -6.89
CA MET A 124 2.51 0.54 -6.83
C MET A 124 2.34 -0.77 -7.61
N ILE A 125 1.63 -1.72 -7.02
CA ILE A 125 1.24 -2.99 -7.66
C ILE A 125 -0.26 -3.23 -7.58
N ALA A 126 -0.74 -4.13 -8.43
CA ALA A 126 -2.10 -4.66 -8.40
C ALA A 126 -2.09 -6.15 -8.03
N GLY A 127 -3.10 -6.60 -7.31
CA GLY A 127 -3.30 -8.01 -6.97
C GLY A 127 -4.78 -8.38 -6.91
N SER A 128 -5.08 -9.67 -6.96
CA SER A 128 -6.46 -10.17 -6.84
C SER A 128 -7.07 -9.83 -5.46
N ALA A 129 -8.39 -9.67 -5.40
CA ALA A 129 -9.13 -9.38 -4.16
C ALA A 129 -9.33 -10.63 -3.26
N HIS A 130 -8.40 -11.58 -3.29
CA HIS A 130 -8.52 -12.81 -2.53
C HIS A 130 -7.97 -12.64 -1.10
N PRO A 131 -8.69 -13.11 -0.06
CA PRO A 131 -8.19 -13.01 1.31
C PRO A 131 -6.91 -13.85 1.49
N GLY A 132 -5.83 -13.19 1.93
CA GLY A 132 -4.58 -13.80 2.39
C GLY A 132 -3.47 -13.97 1.34
N TYR A 133 -3.81 -14.09 0.05
CA TYR A 133 -2.85 -14.30 -1.03
C TYR A 133 -3.34 -13.58 -2.29
N PRO A 134 -2.89 -12.34 -2.56
CA PRO A 134 -3.18 -11.72 -3.83
C PRO A 134 -2.45 -12.50 -4.92
N ASP A 135 -3.16 -12.90 -5.96
CA ASP A 135 -2.54 -13.38 -7.19
C ASP A 135 -1.85 -12.18 -7.84
N LEU A 136 -0.59 -11.98 -7.48
CA LEU A 136 0.22 -10.91 -8.03
C LEU A 136 0.53 -11.28 -9.48
N SER A 137 0.36 -10.31 -10.38
CA SER A 137 0.76 -10.50 -11.79
C SER A 137 2.24 -10.88 -11.86
N THR A 138 2.59 -11.93 -12.59
CA THR A 138 3.96 -12.45 -12.65
C THR A 138 4.95 -11.44 -13.27
N ASP A 139 5.96 -11.16 -12.45
CA ASP A 139 7.39 -10.83 -12.67
C ASP A 139 7.92 -9.56 -13.35
N GLU A 140 7.27 -8.82 -14.26
CA GLU A 140 8.01 -7.67 -14.88
C GLU A 140 7.21 -6.41 -15.22
N LYS A 141 5.87 -6.39 -15.09
CA LYS A 141 5.06 -5.29 -15.65
C LYS A 141 4.17 -4.51 -14.68
N ALA A 142 4.11 -4.88 -13.41
CA ALA A 142 3.11 -4.32 -12.50
C ALA A 142 3.64 -3.39 -11.42
N VAL A 143 4.96 -3.23 -11.28
CA VAL A 143 5.55 -2.29 -10.34
C VAL A 143 5.65 -0.92 -11.02
N ASN A 144 4.65 -0.09 -10.80
CA ASN A 144 4.62 1.26 -11.36
C ASN A 144 5.32 2.23 -10.43
N LEU A 145 6.38 2.86 -10.94
CA LEU A 145 7.09 3.91 -10.24
C LEU A 145 6.37 5.25 -10.38
N VAL A 146 6.08 5.88 -9.24
CA VAL A 146 5.54 7.22 -9.11
C VAL A 146 6.51 8.04 -8.25
N SER A 147 7.02 9.15 -8.78
CA SER A 147 7.85 10.05 -7.98
C SER A 147 6.97 10.94 -7.11
N CYS A 148 7.35 11.13 -5.85
CA CYS A 148 6.72 12.08 -4.94
C CYS A 148 7.78 12.82 -4.15
N ARG A 149 7.57 14.10 -3.88
CA ARG A 149 8.40 14.89 -2.97
C ARG A 149 7.52 15.43 -1.84
N THR A 150 7.88 15.15 -0.60
CA THR A 150 7.23 15.75 0.57
C THR A 150 7.62 17.21 0.70
N LYS A 151 6.76 18.01 1.30
CA LYS A 151 7.03 19.44 1.49
C LYS A 151 7.97 19.64 2.68
N ALA A 152 8.80 20.68 2.61
CA ALA A 152 9.48 21.17 3.80
C ALA A 152 8.46 21.73 4.79
N GLN A 153 8.55 21.36 6.07
CA GLN A 153 7.74 21.99 7.11
C GLN A 153 8.00 23.50 7.07
N GLN A 154 6.92 24.27 6.93
CA GLN A 154 7.04 25.70 7.14
C GLN A 154 7.45 25.90 8.60
N PRO A 155 8.49 26.69 8.89
CA PRO A 155 8.80 27.02 10.26
C PRO A 155 7.53 27.55 10.90
N ASP A 156 7.22 27.08 12.13
CA ASP A 156 6.17 27.67 12.94
C ASP A 156 6.32 29.18 12.81
N THR A 157 5.25 29.86 12.42
CA THR A 157 5.24 31.32 12.33
C THR A 157 5.34 31.86 13.76
N ILE A 158 6.55 31.87 14.30
CA ILE A 158 6.87 32.54 15.55
C ILE A 158 6.76 34.03 15.22
N LEU A 159 5.68 34.63 15.74
CA LEU A 159 5.24 36.04 15.63
C LEU A 159 4.16 36.27 14.57
N ASP A 160 2.91 36.03 14.98
CA ASP A 160 1.79 36.86 14.53
C ASP A 160 2.19 38.34 14.74
N ILE A 161 2.27 39.08 13.64
CA ILE A 161 2.69 40.49 13.56
C ILE A 161 1.93 41.36 14.57
N ASN A 162 0.72 40.95 14.97
CA ASN A 162 -0.06 41.65 15.98
C ASN A 162 0.56 41.58 17.39
N TRP A 163 1.16 40.45 17.77
CA TRP A 163 1.87 40.31 19.04
C TRP A 163 3.20 41.04 19.05
N ALA A 164 3.91 41.06 17.91
CA ALA A 164 5.13 41.85 17.75
C ALA A 164 4.87 43.36 17.96
N LYS A 165 3.77 43.88 17.41
CA LYS A 165 3.35 45.28 17.63
C LYS A 165 3.00 45.57 19.09
N LEU A 166 2.32 44.64 19.77
CA LEU A 166 1.96 44.79 21.18
C LEU A 166 3.20 44.80 22.09
N LEU A 167 4.21 43.98 21.78
CA LEU A 167 5.47 43.94 22.53
C LEU A 167 6.27 45.25 22.35
N ILE A 168 6.36 45.75 21.11
CA ILE A 168 7.06 47.01 20.80
C ILE A 168 6.38 48.19 21.50
N MET A 169 5.04 48.25 21.51
CA MET A 169 4.31 49.31 22.22
C MET A 169 4.55 49.25 23.73
N ASN A 170 4.55 48.07 24.35
CA ASN A 170 4.80 47.94 25.79
C ASN A 170 6.23 48.32 26.18
N ILE A 171 7.23 47.98 25.35
CA ILE A 171 8.62 48.38 25.59
C ILE A 171 8.78 49.90 25.48
N LEU A 172 8.12 50.55 24.51
CA LEU A 172 8.15 52.01 24.35
C LEU A 172 7.53 52.74 25.55
N VAL A 173 6.45 52.21 26.13
CA VAL A 173 5.83 52.79 27.33
C VAL A 173 6.78 52.70 28.54
N ILE A 174 7.51 51.60 28.70
CA ILE A 174 8.46 51.43 29.83
C ILE A 174 9.69 52.34 29.71
N ILE A 175 10.07 52.79 28.52
CA ILE A 175 11.22 53.69 28.31
C ILE A 175 10.84 55.17 28.53
N ILE A 176 9.55 55.51 28.44
CA ILE A 176 9.05 56.89 28.50
C ILE A 176 8.56 57.27 29.92
N PHE A 177 8.34 56.29 30.80
CA PHE A 177 8.03 56.49 32.22
C PHE A 177 9.23 56.16 33.10
#